data_AF-A0A7Y3CG94-F1
#
_entry.id   AF-A0A7Y3CG94-F1
#
_cell.length_a   1.000
_cell.length_b   1.000
_cell.length_c   1.000
_cell.angle_alpha   90.00
_cell.angle_beta   90.00
_cell.angle_gamma   90.00
#
_symmetry.space_group_name_H-M   'P 1'
#
loop_
_entity.id
_entity.type
_entity.pdbx_description
1 polymer ?
#
loop_
_entity_poly.entity_id
_entity_poly.type
_entity_poly.pdbx_seq_one_letter_code
_entity_poly.pdbx_strand_id
1 'polypeptide(L)'
;MNRSIISILFLFLALVVTACVTDKYMSKAVADLEAKWKVENDRIIETEGRRFFNNTKKQGFMAAQLSAKRLGMVVEKQSYETGFLFVTGPAPIPLTMSEWEMVQKSETPEMRKVLAKKLGVYSWWATLEPTGKEVLANIFVVEKKEGIEISLGLRLRIKKSTTDKLRRMTPPPTAIRIGLRKFWSELEKELGSGVTQASARPASKAVILPKVTKPGAKPQGDNPDGIAVIIGNKNYVGRVPQVDFAHNDATAMKRFVIEILGVHEGNIMDLRDVKLAEMEDVLGNSRTHRAKLWQWVRPHESDVFVFYSGHGVPGL
;
A
#
# COMPACT_ATOMS: atom_id res chain seq x y z
N MET A 1 36.39 -19.82 27.94
CA MET A 1 35.62 -19.65 29.19
C MET A 1 34.30 -18.97 28.82
N ASN A 2 33.23 -19.77 28.77
CA ASN A 2 31.84 -19.37 28.51
C ASN A 2 31.35 -18.32 29.50
N ARG A 3 30.59 -17.33 29.03
CA ARG A 3 29.36 -16.87 29.73
C ARG A 3 28.27 -16.52 28.72
N SER A 4 27.33 -17.45 28.67
CA SER A 4 26.06 -17.44 27.94
C SER A 4 25.02 -16.51 28.60
N ILE A 5 24.13 -15.98 27.74
CA ILE A 5 22.67 -15.77 27.94
C ILE A 5 22.23 -14.98 29.17
N ILE A 6 21.69 -13.77 28.94
CA ILE A 6 20.40 -13.35 29.53
C ILE A 6 19.63 -12.52 28.50
N SER A 7 18.71 -13.18 27.79
CA SER A 7 17.52 -12.54 27.22
C SER A 7 16.67 -12.01 28.38
N ILE A 8 16.42 -10.71 28.46
CA ILE A 8 15.39 -10.17 29.36
C ILE A 8 14.23 -9.65 28.52
N LEU A 9 13.24 -10.53 28.43
CA LEU A 9 11.83 -10.24 28.23
C LEU A 9 11.36 -9.34 29.39
N PHE A 10 11.22 -8.02 29.18
CA PHE A 10 10.54 -7.15 30.14
C PHE A 10 9.11 -6.89 29.66
N LEU A 11 8.21 -7.73 30.16
CA LEU A 11 6.81 -7.39 30.32
C LEU A 11 6.42 -7.82 31.74
N PHE A 12 6.70 -7.00 32.76
CA PHE A 12 5.94 -7.00 34.01
C PHE A 12 6.08 -5.66 34.74
N LEU A 13 5.02 -4.86 34.58
CA LEU A 13 4.40 -3.92 35.50
C LEU A 13 5.09 -3.67 36.86
N ALA A 14 5.46 -2.42 37.12
CA ALA A 14 5.54 -1.88 38.48
C ALA A 14 5.00 -0.44 38.50
N LEU A 15 3.68 -0.32 38.31
CA LEU A 15 2.87 0.71 38.94
C LEU A 15 1.54 0.05 39.29
N VAL A 16 1.55 -0.59 40.46
CA VAL A 16 0.35 -0.96 41.21
C VAL A 16 -0.58 0.26 41.19
N VAL A 17 -1.82 0.06 40.72
CA VAL A 17 -2.97 0.99 40.51
C VAL A 17 -3.40 1.21 39.04
N THR A 18 -2.65 0.80 38.01
CA THR A 18 -3.05 1.01 36.59
C THR A 18 -3.95 -0.07 35.97
N ALA A 19 -4.87 -0.67 36.75
CA ALA A 19 -5.78 -1.72 36.29
C ALA A 19 -7.12 -1.20 35.70
N CYS A 20 -7.24 0.10 35.38
CA CYS A 20 -8.52 0.69 34.95
C CYS A 20 -8.51 1.38 33.57
N VAL A 21 -7.42 1.35 32.80
CA VAL A 21 -7.55 1.55 31.34
C VAL A 21 -7.77 0.16 30.76
N THR A 22 -9.02 -0.30 30.74
CA THR A 22 -9.37 -1.57 30.09
C THR A 22 -8.89 -1.53 28.64
N ASP A 23 -8.37 -2.65 28.11
CA ASP A 23 -7.87 -2.79 26.73
C ASP A 23 -8.82 -2.21 25.68
N LYS A 24 -10.13 -2.20 25.99
CA LYS A 24 -11.19 -1.57 25.21
C LYS A 24 -11.01 -0.06 25.02
N TYR A 25 -10.65 0.70 26.06
CA TYR A 25 -10.42 2.16 25.95
C TYR A 25 -9.18 2.47 25.14
N MET A 26 -8.10 1.70 25.34
CA MET A 26 -6.87 1.82 24.55
C MET A 26 -7.13 1.54 23.08
N SER A 27 -7.76 0.40 22.78
CA SER A 27 -8.11 0.01 21.40
C SER A 27 -8.99 1.06 20.72
N LYS A 28 -9.98 1.60 21.44
CA LYS A 28 -10.85 2.66 20.89
C LYS A 28 -10.10 3.98 20.70
N ALA A 29 -9.13 4.31 21.57
CA ALA A 29 -8.32 5.53 21.45
C ALA A 29 -7.41 5.47 20.22
N VAL A 30 -6.78 4.31 20.01
CA VAL A 30 -5.97 4.03 18.82
C VAL A 30 -6.83 4.05 17.56
N ALA A 31 -8.01 3.43 17.57
CA ALA A 31 -8.92 3.45 16.43
C ALA A 31 -9.37 4.87 16.03
N ASP A 32 -9.67 5.74 17.00
CA ASP A 32 -10.03 7.14 16.74
C ASP A 32 -8.85 7.92 16.11
N LEU A 33 -7.63 7.66 16.59
CA LEU A 33 -6.40 8.25 16.04
C LEU A 33 -6.16 7.78 14.60
N GLU A 34 -6.25 6.48 14.35
CA GLU A 34 -6.09 5.90 13.02
C GLU A 34 -7.15 6.41 12.05
N ALA A 35 -8.42 6.53 12.48
CA ALA A 35 -9.48 7.10 11.66
C ALA A 35 -9.17 8.55 11.28
N LYS A 36 -8.69 9.36 12.23
CA LYS A 36 -8.28 10.75 11.96
C LYS A 36 -7.13 10.80 10.95
N TRP A 37 -6.07 10.05 11.18
CA TRP A 37 -4.93 10.01 10.26
C TRP A 37 -5.29 9.42 8.91
N LYS A 38 -6.20 8.44 8.84
CA LYS A 38 -6.63 7.84 7.59
C LYS A 38 -7.27 8.87 6.66
N VAL A 39 -8.16 9.70 7.19
CA VAL A 39 -8.80 10.78 6.41
C VAL A 39 -7.76 11.74 5.84
N GLU A 40 -6.74 12.10 6.62
CA GLU A 40 -5.68 13.00 6.14
C GLU A 40 -4.77 12.31 5.12
N ASN A 41 -4.40 11.06 5.38
CA ASN A 41 -3.56 10.26 4.50
C ASN A 41 -4.22 10.01 3.16
N ASP A 42 -5.52 9.68 3.14
CA ASP A 42 -6.26 9.49 1.88
C ASP A 42 -6.20 10.76 1.03
N ARG A 43 -6.36 11.95 1.64
CA ARG A 43 -6.19 13.24 0.95
C ARG A 43 -4.77 13.43 0.43
N ILE A 44 -3.75 13.16 1.25
CA ILE A 44 -2.35 13.28 0.84
C ILE A 44 -2.05 12.36 -0.35
N ILE A 45 -2.51 11.10 -0.31
CA ILE A 45 -2.29 10.15 -1.41
C ILE A 45 -3.06 10.57 -2.66
N GLU A 46 -4.26 11.10 -2.52
CA GLU A 46 -5.05 11.58 -3.65
C GLU A 46 -4.38 12.75 -4.37
N THR A 47 -3.82 13.70 -3.62
CA THR A 47 -3.23 14.94 -4.15
C THR A 47 -1.74 14.83 -4.48
N GLU A 48 -0.97 14.07 -3.71
CA GLU A 48 0.50 13.97 -3.80
C GLU A 48 0.99 12.58 -4.20
N GLY A 49 0.13 11.55 -4.17
CA GLY A 49 0.50 10.15 -4.40
C GLY A 49 0.49 9.71 -5.86
N ARG A 50 0.20 10.61 -6.81
CA ARG A 50 0.18 10.30 -8.26
C ARG A 50 0.86 11.40 -9.06
N ARG A 51 1.64 11.02 -10.07
CA ARG A 51 2.28 11.95 -11.01
C ARG A 51 2.29 11.38 -12.42
N PHE A 52 2.24 12.27 -13.41
CA PHE A 52 2.36 11.94 -14.81
C PHE A 52 3.75 12.29 -15.33
N PHE A 53 4.30 11.44 -16.19
CA PHE A 53 5.61 11.64 -16.81
C PHE A 53 5.55 11.30 -18.29
N ASN A 54 6.22 12.12 -19.11
CA ASN A 54 6.39 11.86 -20.54
C ASN A 54 7.56 10.87 -20.77
N ASN A 55 7.38 9.65 -20.30
CA ASN A 55 8.37 8.57 -20.38
C ASN A 55 7.68 7.26 -20.76
N THR A 56 8.47 6.27 -21.21
CA THR A 56 7.95 4.93 -21.49
C THR A 56 7.70 4.14 -20.21
N LYS A 57 6.79 3.15 -20.26
CA LYS A 57 6.55 2.20 -19.14
C LYS A 57 7.84 1.53 -18.66
N LYS A 58 8.75 1.19 -19.57
CA LYS A 58 10.07 0.62 -19.24
C LYS A 58 10.90 1.56 -18.38
N GLN A 59 11.02 2.82 -18.79
CA GLN A 59 11.77 3.84 -18.05
C GLN A 59 11.15 4.09 -16.68
N GLY A 60 9.83 4.26 -16.61
CA GLY A 60 9.10 4.46 -15.36
C GLY A 60 9.28 3.31 -14.37
N PHE A 61 9.17 2.08 -14.86
CA PHE A 61 9.30 0.88 -14.03
C PHE A 61 10.72 0.72 -13.48
N MET A 62 11.75 0.89 -14.33
CA MET A 62 13.15 0.83 -13.91
C MET A 62 13.49 1.95 -12.92
N ALA A 63 13.04 3.18 -13.20
CA ALA A 63 13.24 4.32 -12.31
C ALA A 63 12.60 4.06 -10.94
N ALA A 64 11.36 3.55 -10.90
CA ALA A 64 10.69 3.24 -9.64
C ALA A 64 11.44 2.18 -8.80
N GLN A 65 11.98 1.13 -9.43
CA GLN A 65 12.82 0.13 -8.76
C GLN A 65 14.09 0.76 -8.17
N LEU A 66 14.77 1.61 -8.94
CA LEU A 66 16.00 2.27 -8.52
C LEU A 66 15.74 3.28 -7.40
N SER A 67 14.69 4.08 -7.49
CA SER A 67 14.29 5.03 -6.45
C SER A 67 13.99 4.32 -5.13
N ALA A 68 13.21 3.24 -5.17
CA ALA A 68 12.95 2.41 -4.00
C ALA A 68 14.25 1.90 -3.35
N LYS A 69 15.16 1.37 -4.15
CA LYS A 69 16.46 0.87 -3.68
C LYS A 69 17.35 1.97 -3.08
N ARG A 70 17.41 3.14 -3.71
CA ARG A 70 18.17 4.31 -3.21
C ARG A 70 17.65 4.81 -1.88
N LEU A 71 16.34 4.70 -1.67
CA LEU A 71 15.70 5.02 -0.40
C LEU A 71 15.87 3.92 0.66
N GLY A 72 16.69 2.90 0.40
CA GLY A 72 16.97 1.81 1.35
C GLY A 72 15.83 0.81 1.48
N MET A 73 14.85 0.84 0.58
CA MET A 73 13.75 -0.11 0.53
C MET A 73 14.07 -1.27 -0.41
N VAL A 74 13.41 -2.41 -0.20
CA VAL A 74 13.60 -3.65 -0.96
C VAL A 74 12.35 -3.93 -1.78
N VAL A 75 12.54 -4.18 -3.08
CA VAL A 75 11.46 -4.65 -3.95
C VAL A 75 11.22 -6.13 -3.66
N GLU A 76 10.15 -6.45 -2.95
CA GLU A 76 9.79 -7.83 -2.60
C GLU A 76 9.04 -8.53 -3.73
N LYS A 77 8.12 -7.81 -4.39
CA LYS A 77 7.32 -8.34 -5.51
C LYS A 77 7.25 -7.32 -6.61
N GLN A 78 7.20 -7.79 -7.86
CA GLN A 78 7.10 -6.91 -9.01
C GLN A 78 6.46 -7.62 -10.20
N SER A 79 5.73 -6.88 -11.01
CA SER A 79 5.21 -7.35 -12.30
C SER A 79 5.30 -6.22 -13.32
N TYR A 80 6.16 -6.41 -14.32
CA TYR A 80 6.30 -5.44 -15.40
C TYR A 80 5.03 -5.37 -16.26
N GLU A 81 4.34 -6.50 -16.45
CA GLU A 81 3.10 -6.60 -17.21
C GLU A 81 2.02 -5.69 -16.59
N THR A 82 1.80 -5.79 -15.28
CA THR A 82 0.80 -4.95 -14.58
C THR A 82 1.36 -3.58 -14.17
N GLY A 83 2.67 -3.37 -14.28
CA GLY A 83 3.34 -2.16 -13.82
C GLY A 83 3.46 -2.06 -12.29
N PHE A 84 3.24 -3.16 -11.56
CA PHE A 84 3.21 -3.19 -10.10
C PHE A 84 4.58 -3.42 -9.47
N LEU A 85 4.86 -2.72 -8.37
CA LEU A 85 5.95 -3.00 -7.45
C LEU A 85 5.43 -2.97 -6.01
N PHE A 86 5.77 -4.01 -5.25
CA PHE A 86 5.65 -4.07 -3.81
C PHE A 86 7.01 -3.89 -3.17
N VAL A 87 7.15 -2.86 -2.37
CA VAL A 87 8.42 -2.46 -1.78
C VAL A 87 8.28 -2.35 -0.27
N THR A 88 9.26 -2.85 0.48
CA THR A 88 9.25 -2.83 1.95
C THR A 88 10.54 -2.26 2.52
N GLY A 89 10.48 -1.73 3.74
CA GLY A 89 11.66 -1.28 4.47
C GLY A 89 11.39 -1.27 5.98
N PRO A 90 12.40 -1.55 6.83
CA PRO A 90 12.24 -1.41 8.27
C PRO A 90 11.98 0.06 8.61
N ALA A 91 10.92 0.34 9.36
CA ALA A 91 10.62 1.71 9.78
C ALA A 91 11.81 2.28 10.59
N PRO A 92 12.20 3.55 10.37
CA PRO A 92 11.43 4.58 9.65
C PRO A 92 11.72 4.70 8.14
N ILE A 93 12.52 3.81 7.53
CA ILE A 93 12.82 3.86 6.08
C ILE A 93 11.51 3.94 5.27
N PRO A 94 11.36 4.88 4.32
CA PRO A 94 12.41 5.66 3.63
C PRO A 94 12.88 6.93 4.34
N LEU A 95 12.39 7.22 5.54
CA LEU A 95 12.84 8.37 6.33
C LEU A 95 14.17 8.05 7.03
N THR A 96 14.99 9.07 7.22
CA THR A 96 16.11 9.04 8.15
C THR A 96 15.60 9.16 9.59
N MET A 97 16.46 8.86 10.58
CA MET A 97 16.11 9.09 11.99
C MET A 97 15.88 10.57 12.30
N SER A 98 16.62 11.50 11.69
CA SER A 98 16.40 12.94 11.85
C SER A 98 15.07 13.41 11.26
N GLU A 99 14.66 12.85 10.11
CA GLU A 99 13.34 13.10 9.53
C GLU A 99 12.23 12.52 10.40
N TRP A 100 12.46 11.35 11.00
CA TRP A 100 11.55 10.75 11.94
C TRP A 100 11.39 11.57 13.23
N GLU A 101 12.45 12.16 13.77
CA GLU A 101 12.37 13.08 14.90
C GLU A 101 11.50 14.31 14.59
N MET A 102 11.56 14.82 13.35
CA MET A 102 10.66 15.89 12.91
C MET A 102 9.19 15.44 12.91
N VAL A 103 8.92 14.21 12.44
CA VAL A 103 7.57 13.60 12.51
C VAL A 103 7.11 13.50 13.97
N GLN A 104 7.96 13.00 14.87
CA GLN A 104 7.63 12.91 16.29
C GLN A 104 7.30 14.28 16.87
N LYS A 105 8.10 15.30 16.54
CA LYS A 105 7.91 16.67 17.04
C LYS A 105 6.59 17.27 16.55
N SER A 106 6.19 17.03 15.29
CA SER A 106 4.96 17.58 14.73
C SER A 106 3.71 16.80 15.15
N GLU A 107 3.77 15.47 15.16
CA GLU A 107 2.60 14.60 15.29
C GLU A 107 2.28 14.22 16.74
N THR A 108 3.30 14.10 17.59
CA THR A 108 3.10 13.65 18.99
C THR A 108 2.13 14.53 19.77
N PRO A 109 2.17 15.88 19.69
CA PRO A 109 1.20 16.72 20.41
C PRO A 109 -0.25 16.46 19.98
N GLU A 110 -0.51 16.38 18.67
CA GLU A 110 -1.86 16.12 18.15
C GLU A 110 -2.33 14.70 18.43
N MET A 111 -1.43 13.72 18.31
CA MET A 111 -1.69 12.34 18.72
C MET A 111 -2.12 12.28 20.18
N ARG A 112 -1.36 12.91 21.09
CA ARG A 112 -1.68 12.92 22.53
C ARG A 112 -3.01 13.59 22.80
N LYS A 113 -3.35 14.69 22.12
CA LYS A 113 -4.68 15.33 22.24
C LYS A 113 -5.82 14.38 21.84
N VAL A 114 -5.65 13.59 20.78
CA VAL A 114 -6.66 12.61 20.36
C VAL A 114 -6.78 11.49 21.39
N LEU A 115 -5.65 10.95 21.85
CA LEU A 115 -5.61 9.88 22.85
C LEU A 115 -6.18 10.33 24.21
N ALA A 116 -5.92 11.58 24.61
CA ALA A 116 -6.39 12.16 25.87
C ALA A 116 -7.92 12.08 26.03
N LYS A 117 -8.68 12.10 24.93
CA LYS A 117 -10.15 11.98 24.95
C LYS A 117 -10.65 10.70 25.60
N LYS A 118 -9.85 9.63 25.60
CA LYS A 118 -10.21 8.34 26.22
C LYS A 118 -9.23 7.89 27.31
N LEU A 119 -7.97 8.31 27.22
CA LEU A 119 -6.91 7.90 28.12
C LEU A 119 -6.59 8.94 29.20
N GLY A 120 -7.16 10.15 29.11
CA GLY A 120 -6.87 11.24 30.05
C GLY A 120 -5.37 11.52 30.18
N VAL A 121 -4.91 11.67 31.42
CA VAL A 121 -3.50 11.97 31.77
C VAL A 121 -2.51 10.92 31.27
N TYR A 122 -2.93 9.67 31.06
CA TYR A 122 -2.06 8.60 30.59
C TYR A 122 -1.57 8.82 29.15
N SER A 123 -2.29 9.61 28.35
CA SER A 123 -1.87 9.98 26.99
C SER A 123 -0.54 10.73 26.94
N TRP A 124 -0.11 11.39 28.03
CA TRP A 124 1.15 12.15 28.08
C TRP A 124 2.39 11.29 27.81
N TRP A 125 2.33 10.01 28.15
CA TRP A 125 3.42 9.04 27.97
C TRP A 125 3.42 8.39 26.58
N ALA A 126 2.41 8.66 25.75
CA ALA A 126 2.34 8.10 24.41
C ALA A 126 3.42 8.70 23.51
N THR A 127 4.13 7.84 22.77
CA THR A 127 5.17 8.22 21.82
C THR A 127 5.01 7.45 20.51
N LEU A 128 5.47 8.07 19.43
CA LEU A 128 5.54 7.45 18.10
C LEU A 128 6.85 6.67 17.99
N GLU A 129 6.79 5.34 18.07
CA GLU A 129 7.99 4.49 17.98
C GLU A 129 8.05 3.75 16.64
N PRO A 130 9.12 3.88 15.83
CA PRO A 130 9.24 3.19 14.56
C PRO A 130 9.74 1.75 14.72
N THR A 131 10.41 1.41 15.84
CA THR A 131 11.01 0.09 16.05
C THR A 131 9.99 -1.06 15.94
N GLY A 132 10.42 -2.17 15.35
CA GLY A 132 9.62 -3.39 15.18
C GLY A 132 8.56 -3.33 14.07
N LYS A 133 8.57 -2.26 13.25
CA LYS A 133 7.61 -2.03 12.18
C LYS A 133 8.29 -2.04 10.81
N GLU A 134 7.51 -2.30 9.78
CA GLU A 134 7.89 -2.23 8.38
C GLU A 134 6.99 -1.25 7.66
N VAL A 135 7.60 -0.37 6.87
CA VAL A 135 6.91 0.47 5.89
C VAL A 135 6.72 -0.36 4.63
N LEU A 136 5.51 -0.30 4.07
CA LEU A 136 5.16 -0.95 2.81
C LEU A 136 4.76 0.12 1.80
N ALA A 137 5.23 -0.04 0.57
CA ALA A 137 4.94 0.83 -0.54
C ALA A 137 4.39 0.02 -1.71
N ASN A 138 3.20 0.39 -2.19
CA ASN A 138 2.63 -0.11 -3.43
C ASN A 138 2.84 0.93 -4.50
N ILE A 139 3.55 0.57 -5.57
CA ILE A 139 3.80 1.45 -6.71
C ILE A 139 3.14 0.84 -7.95
N PHE A 140 2.44 1.66 -8.73
CA PHE A 140 1.95 1.26 -10.05
C PHE A 140 2.44 2.23 -11.12
N VAL A 141 2.94 1.66 -12.22
CA VAL A 141 3.36 2.36 -13.43
C VAL A 141 2.42 1.98 -14.56
N VAL A 142 1.50 2.86 -14.88
CA VAL A 142 0.43 2.63 -15.86
C VAL A 142 0.73 3.42 -17.13
N GLU A 143 0.74 2.75 -18.26
CA GLU A 143 0.88 3.40 -19.56
C GLU A 143 -0.41 4.13 -19.94
N LYS A 144 -0.27 5.36 -20.43
CA LYS A 144 -1.35 6.22 -20.91
C LYS A 144 -1.02 6.62 -22.36
N LYS A 145 -1.97 7.30 -23.03
CA LYS A 145 -1.81 7.70 -24.44
C LYS A 145 -0.53 8.49 -24.74
N GLU A 146 -0.07 9.31 -23.79
CA GLU A 146 1.07 10.23 -23.99
C GLU A 146 2.16 10.09 -22.91
N GLY A 147 2.38 8.89 -22.39
CA GLY A 147 3.40 8.64 -21.38
C GLY A 147 2.93 7.67 -20.30
N ILE A 148 3.30 7.94 -19.06
CA ILE A 148 3.01 7.08 -17.91
C ILE A 148 2.44 7.86 -16.73
N GLU A 149 1.51 7.22 -16.04
CA GLU A 149 1.07 7.63 -14.72
C GLU A 149 1.72 6.72 -13.69
N ILE A 150 2.41 7.31 -12.71
CA ILE A 150 2.99 6.59 -11.59
C ILE A 150 2.21 6.94 -10.33
N SER A 151 1.76 5.92 -9.61
CA SER A 151 1.06 6.05 -8.33
C SER A 151 1.82 5.34 -7.22
N LEU A 152 1.81 5.92 -6.02
CA LEU A 152 2.49 5.40 -4.82
C LEU A 152 1.54 5.46 -3.63
N GLY A 153 1.35 4.32 -2.95
CA GLY A 153 0.69 4.23 -1.66
C GLY A 153 1.65 3.75 -0.58
N LEU A 154 1.62 4.37 0.61
CA LEU A 154 2.46 4.01 1.76
C LEU A 154 1.60 3.48 2.93
N ARG A 155 2.09 2.44 3.62
CA ARG A 155 1.45 1.80 4.78
C ARG A 155 2.48 1.38 5.84
N LEU A 156 2.01 1.05 7.04
CA LEU A 156 2.81 0.44 8.12
C LEU A 156 2.27 -0.94 8.52
N ARG A 157 3.18 -1.84 8.87
CA ARG A 157 2.90 -3.17 9.42
C ARG A 157 3.81 -3.48 10.62
N ILE A 158 3.32 -4.24 11.60
CA ILE A 158 4.14 -4.76 12.71
C ILE A 158 4.77 -6.11 12.32
N LYS A 159 6.08 -6.30 12.57
CA LYS A 159 6.84 -7.47 12.10
C LYS A 159 6.58 -8.78 12.86
N LYS A 160 6.12 -8.72 14.11
CA LYS A 160 5.96 -9.91 15.00
C LYS A 160 4.63 -9.90 15.78
N SER A 161 3.48 -9.85 15.10
CA SER A 161 2.19 -10.09 15.78
C SER A 161 1.62 -11.47 15.41
N THR A 162 1.34 -12.27 16.43
CA THR A 162 0.63 -13.57 16.36
C THR A 162 -0.90 -13.42 16.22
N THR A 163 -1.43 -12.20 16.26
CA THR A 163 -2.87 -11.91 16.15
C THR A 163 -3.12 -10.85 15.06
N ASP A 164 -4.02 -11.15 14.11
CA ASP A 164 -4.27 -10.34 12.90
C ASP A 164 -4.70 -8.89 13.20
N LYS A 165 -5.45 -8.68 14.30
CA LYS A 165 -6.00 -7.39 14.73
C LYS A 165 -4.99 -6.27 15.03
N LEU A 166 -3.70 -6.60 15.18
CA LEU A 166 -2.62 -5.64 15.44
C LEU A 166 -1.68 -5.47 14.23
N ARG A 167 -1.98 -6.07 13.07
CA ARG A 167 -1.02 -6.14 11.96
C ARG A 167 -0.84 -4.83 11.19
N ARG A 168 -1.87 -3.98 11.09
CA ARG A 168 -1.85 -2.82 10.19
C ARG A 168 -2.10 -1.54 10.97
N MET A 169 -1.25 -0.54 10.74
CA MET A 169 -1.40 0.77 11.35
C MET A 169 -1.39 1.87 10.31
N THR A 170 -2.13 2.92 10.61
CA THR A 170 -2.12 4.13 9.81
C THR A 170 -0.84 4.92 10.10
N PRO A 171 0.01 5.22 9.11
CA PRO A 171 1.21 6.02 9.34
C PRO A 171 0.85 7.46 9.75
N PRO A 172 1.71 8.16 10.50
CA PRO A 172 1.53 9.59 10.72
C PRO A 172 1.53 10.36 9.39
N PRO A 173 0.60 11.33 9.18
CA PRO A 173 0.49 12.08 7.93
C PRO A 173 1.78 12.77 7.49
N THR A 174 2.50 13.37 8.43
CA THR A 174 3.81 13.99 8.14
C THR A 174 4.80 12.97 7.57
N ALA A 175 4.80 11.72 8.07
CA ALA A 175 5.68 10.68 7.56
C ALA A 175 5.34 10.28 6.11
N ILE A 176 4.04 10.21 5.76
CA ILE A 176 3.62 9.97 4.38
C ILE A 176 4.10 11.08 3.45
N ARG A 177 3.90 12.35 3.81
CA ARG A 177 4.35 13.48 2.98
C ARG A 177 5.85 13.46 2.73
N ILE A 178 6.65 13.19 3.76
CA ILE A 178 8.10 13.08 3.62
C ILE A 178 8.45 11.89 2.72
N GLY A 179 7.86 10.71 2.95
CA GLY A 179 8.10 9.51 2.16
C GLY A 179 7.76 9.70 0.67
N LEU A 180 6.59 10.27 0.36
CA LEU A 180 6.19 10.59 -1.01
C LEU A 180 7.16 11.56 -1.66
N ARG A 181 7.51 12.66 -0.98
CA ARG A 181 8.42 13.68 -1.52
C ARG A 181 9.79 13.08 -1.86
N LYS A 182 10.34 12.25 -0.98
CA LYS A 182 11.62 11.56 -1.20
C LYS A 182 11.54 10.63 -2.40
N PHE A 183 10.47 9.83 -2.49
CA PHE A 183 10.26 8.95 -3.64
C PHE A 183 10.19 9.72 -4.95
N TRP A 184 9.37 10.78 -5.02
CA TRP A 184 9.27 11.60 -6.22
C TRP A 184 10.59 12.27 -6.58
N SER A 185 11.31 12.79 -5.59
CA SER A 185 12.63 13.40 -5.84
C SER A 185 13.64 12.42 -6.43
N GLU A 186 13.70 11.18 -5.92
CA GLU A 186 14.59 10.17 -6.49
C GLU A 186 14.10 9.70 -7.87
N LEU A 187 12.79 9.51 -8.05
CA LEU A 187 12.22 9.13 -9.34
C LEU A 187 12.47 10.17 -10.43
N GLU A 188 12.31 11.46 -10.12
CA GLU A 188 12.56 12.54 -11.06
C GLU A 188 14.03 12.64 -11.45
N LYS A 189 14.95 12.38 -10.51
CA LYS A 189 16.38 12.25 -10.84
C LYS A 189 16.59 11.11 -11.82
N GLU A 190 16.08 9.91 -11.52
CA GLU A 190 16.22 8.72 -12.37
C GLU A 190 15.61 8.90 -13.77
N LEU A 191 14.48 9.60 -13.89
CA LEU A 191 13.82 9.88 -15.17
C LEU A 191 14.46 11.03 -15.95
N GLY A 192 14.98 12.05 -15.25
CA GLY A 192 15.59 13.24 -15.84
C GLY A 192 17.05 13.05 -16.27
N SER A 193 17.80 12.18 -15.57
CA SER A 193 19.07 11.68 -16.08
C SER A 193 18.77 10.61 -17.14
N GLY A 194 18.55 11.04 -18.39
CA GLY A 194 18.43 10.13 -19.52
C GLY A 194 19.53 9.06 -19.44
N VAL A 195 19.13 7.79 -19.39
CA VAL A 195 20.03 6.64 -19.26
C VAL A 195 20.91 6.53 -20.51
N THR A 196 21.94 7.36 -20.58
CA THR A 196 23.17 7.17 -21.35
C THR A 196 24.23 6.67 -20.39
N GLN A 197 24.18 5.37 -20.11
CA GLN A 197 25.36 4.51 -20.03
C GLN A 197 24.88 3.05 -19.97
N ALA A 198 24.86 2.42 -21.14
CA ALA A 198 25.28 1.03 -21.19
C ALA A 198 26.77 0.98 -20.80
N SER A 199 27.09 0.30 -19.71
CA SER A 199 28.43 -0.21 -19.39
C SER A 199 28.22 -1.52 -18.62
N ALA A 200 28.07 -2.65 -19.29
CA ALA A 200 29.14 -3.49 -19.86
C ALA A 200 30.06 -4.11 -18.79
N ARG A 201 29.77 -5.37 -18.48
CA ARG A 201 30.76 -6.45 -18.31
C ARG A 201 30.22 -7.72 -19.00
N PRO A 202 31.09 -8.65 -19.43
CA PRO A 202 31.16 -9.11 -20.81
C PRO A 202 30.34 -10.37 -21.07
N ALA A 203 30.14 -10.64 -22.37
CA ALA A 203 29.42 -11.77 -22.91
C ALA A 203 29.86 -13.12 -22.34
N SER A 204 28.88 -13.92 -21.90
CA SER A 204 29.01 -15.37 -21.81
C SER A 204 27.70 -16.02 -22.27
N LYS A 205 27.77 -16.56 -23.49
CA LYS A 205 26.91 -17.55 -24.16
C LYS A 205 25.41 -17.26 -24.25
N ALA A 206 24.96 -17.23 -25.50
CA ALA A 206 23.57 -17.24 -25.91
C ALA A 206 22.74 -18.25 -25.09
N VAL A 207 21.88 -17.73 -24.24
CA VAL A 207 20.75 -18.50 -23.70
C VAL A 207 19.59 -18.24 -24.65
N ILE A 208 19.28 -19.27 -25.42
CA ILE A 208 18.04 -19.40 -26.17
C ILE A 208 16.89 -19.04 -25.21
N LEU A 209 16.08 -18.04 -25.58
CA LEU A 209 14.86 -17.71 -24.85
C LEU A 209 14.04 -19.00 -24.68
N PRO A 210 13.72 -19.43 -23.45
CA PRO A 210 12.75 -20.48 -23.28
C PRO A 210 11.43 -19.95 -23.83
N LYS A 211 10.87 -20.69 -24.79
CA LYS A 211 9.46 -20.59 -25.16
C LYS A 211 8.66 -20.56 -23.85
N VAL A 212 7.76 -19.58 -23.72
CA VAL A 212 6.89 -19.39 -22.55
C VAL A 212 6.33 -20.74 -22.10
N THR A 213 6.87 -21.25 -21.00
CA THR A 213 6.25 -22.27 -20.17
C THR A 213 6.04 -21.63 -18.81
N LYS A 214 4.76 -21.53 -18.43
CA LYS A 214 4.28 -21.04 -17.14
C LYS A 214 5.24 -21.42 -16.00
N PRO A 215 5.79 -20.46 -15.24
CA PRO A 215 6.20 -20.72 -13.89
C PRO A 215 4.95 -20.59 -13.02
N GLY A 216 4.57 -21.66 -12.34
CA GLY A 216 3.67 -21.57 -11.20
C GLY A 216 4.31 -20.68 -10.15
N ALA A 217 3.91 -19.41 -10.10
CA ALA A 217 4.21 -18.55 -8.98
C ALA A 217 3.47 -19.15 -7.78
N LYS A 218 4.22 -19.77 -6.87
CA LYS A 218 3.65 -20.17 -5.57
C LYS A 218 3.14 -18.90 -4.88
N PRO A 219 1.96 -18.94 -4.21
CA PRO A 219 1.48 -17.81 -3.44
C PRO A 219 2.55 -17.37 -2.43
N GLN A 220 3.13 -16.18 -2.61
CA GLN A 220 4.17 -15.66 -1.71
C GLN A 220 3.57 -14.88 -0.52
N GLY A 221 2.56 -15.47 0.11
CA GLY A 221 1.84 -14.90 1.25
C GLY A 221 0.38 -15.31 1.19
N ASP A 222 -0.18 -15.76 2.31
CA ASP A 222 -1.60 -16.06 2.45
C ASP A 222 -2.31 -14.78 2.93
N ASN A 223 -3.34 -14.34 2.20
CA ASN A 223 -4.20 -13.23 2.59
C ASN A 223 -5.66 -13.69 2.58
N PRO A 224 -6.04 -14.60 3.50
CA PRO A 224 -7.37 -15.19 3.55
C PRO A 224 -8.48 -14.17 3.84
N ASP A 225 -8.09 -13.00 4.32
CA ASP A 225 -8.99 -11.91 4.71
C ASP A 225 -9.04 -10.79 3.67
N GLY A 226 -8.17 -10.85 2.66
CA GLY A 226 -8.18 -9.92 1.55
C GLY A 226 -9.45 -10.08 0.73
N ILE A 227 -9.99 -8.95 0.26
CA ILE A 227 -11.18 -8.88 -0.57
C ILE A 227 -10.83 -8.03 -1.78
N ALA A 228 -11.20 -8.50 -2.96
CA ALA A 228 -10.95 -7.76 -4.18
C ALA A 228 -12.25 -7.49 -4.95
N VAL A 229 -12.37 -6.28 -5.50
CA VAL A 229 -13.35 -5.95 -6.52
C VAL A 229 -12.58 -5.65 -7.80
N ILE A 230 -12.84 -6.41 -8.85
CA ILE A 230 -12.10 -6.35 -10.10
C ILE A 230 -13.12 -6.14 -11.21
N ILE A 231 -13.06 -4.98 -11.84
CA ILE A 231 -14.04 -4.54 -12.83
C ILE A 231 -13.34 -4.33 -14.16
N GLY A 232 -13.84 -4.99 -15.21
CA GLY A 232 -13.40 -4.79 -16.58
C GLY A 232 -14.58 -4.51 -17.49
N ASN A 233 -14.77 -3.25 -17.89
CA ASN A 233 -15.83 -2.84 -18.81
C ASN A 233 -15.23 -2.55 -20.19
N LYS A 234 -15.38 -3.51 -21.09
CA LYS A 234 -15.02 -3.42 -22.51
C LYS A 234 -16.22 -2.99 -23.34
N ASN A 235 -17.36 -3.63 -23.14
CA ASN A 235 -18.55 -3.46 -23.95
C ASN A 235 -19.51 -2.47 -23.28
N TYR A 236 -19.92 -1.45 -24.02
CA TYR A 236 -20.86 -0.45 -23.57
C TYR A 236 -22.08 -0.41 -24.50
N VAL A 237 -23.25 -0.13 -23.93
CA VAL A 237 -24.49 -0.01 -24.70
C VAL A 237 -24.53 1.35 -25.41
N GLY A 238 -25.06 1.38 -26.63
CA GLY A 238 -25.25 2.63 -27.38
C GLY A 238 -24.01 3.07 -28.16
N ARG A 239 -23.70 4.37 -28.12
CA ARG A 239 -22.66 5.01 -28.95
C ARG A 239 -21.30 5.15 -28.25
N VAL A 240 -21.13 4.53 -27.08
CA VAL A 240 -19.86 4.58 -26.34
C VAL A 240 -18.88 3.59 -26.97
N PRO A 241 -17.66 4.02 -27.36
CA PRO A 241 -16.66 3.14 -27.95
C PRO A 241 -16.27 1.99 -27.02
N GLN A 242 -15.78 0.88 -27.58
CA GLN A 242 -15.26 -0.22 -26.78
C GLN A 242 -13.89 0.09 -26.16
N VAL A 243 -13.57 -0.57 -25.04
CA VAL A 243 -12.24 -0.54 -24.42
C VAL A 243 -11.61 -1.91 -24.58
N ASP A 244 -10.90 -2.12 -25.68
CA ASP A 244 -10.47 -3.44 -26.15
C ASP A 244 -9.72 -4.28 -25.12
N PHE A 245 -8.93 -3.62 -24.26
CA PHE A 245 -8.08 -4.26 -23.27
C PHE A 245 -8.74 -4.50 -21.91
N ALA A 246 -9.91 -3.90 -21.62
CA ALA A 246 -10.47 -3.88 -20.27
C ALA A 246 -10.74 -5.29 -19.69
N HIS A 247 -11.19 -6.23 -20.50
CA HIS A 247 -11.37 -7.62 -20.07
C HIS A 247 -10.03 -8.33 -19.80
N ASN A 248 -9.02 -8.08 -20.62
CA ASN A 248 -7.70 -8.68 -20.43
C ASN A 248 -7.03 -8.13 -19.18
N ASP A 249 -7.11 -6.81 -18.96
CA ASP A 249 -6.56 -6.15 -17.78
C ASP A 249 -7.18 -6.70 -16.49
N ALA A 250 -8.51 -6.79 -16.43
CA ALA A 250 -9.19 -7.32 -15.25
C ALA A 250 -8.93 -8.83 -15.06
N THR A 251 -8.71 -9.60 -16.13
CA THR A 251 -8.28 -11.01 -16.01
C THR A 251 -6.86 -11.13 -15.45
N ALA A 252 -5.94 -10.32 -15.95
CA ALA A 252 -4.57 -10.25 -15.45
C ALA A 252 -4.55 -9.80 -13.99
N MET A 253 -5.39 -8.82 -13.62
CA MET A 253 -5.51 -8.35 -12.25
C MET A 253 -6.10 -9.40 -11.31
N LYS A 254 -7.10 -10.18 -11.75
CA LYS A 254 -7.62 -11.30 -10.96
C LYS A 254 -6.52 -12.33 -10.65
N ARG A 255 -5.72 -12.70 -11.65
CA ARG A 255 -4.58 -13.59 -11.44
C ARG A 255 -3.56 -12.99 -10.47
N PHE A 256 -3.23 -11.71 -10.64
CA PHE A 256 -2.33 -11.01 -9.74
C PHE A 256 -2.83 -11.00 -8.29
N VAL A 257 -4.11 -10.73 -8.07
CA VAL A 257 -4.75 -10.72 -6.75
C VAL A 257 -4.67 -12.10 -6.08
N ILE A 258 -4.89 -13.17 -6.85
CA ILE A 258 -4.80 -14.55 -6.33
C ILE A 258 -3.35 -14.95 -6.09
N GLU A 259 -2.52 -14.88 -7.13
CA GLU A 259 -1.19 -15.50 -7.15
C GLU A 259 -0.16 -14.66 -6.39
N ILE A 260 -0.29 -13.33 -6.40
CA ILE A 260 0.70 -12.41 -5.86
C ILE A 260 0.25 -11.79 -4.54
N LEU A 261 -1.02 -11.38 -4.45
CA LEU A 261 -1.58 -10.82 -3.21
C LEU A 261 -2.13 -11.89 -2.25
N GLY A 262 -2.25 -13.14 -2.70
CA GLY A 262 -2.68 -14.25 -1.85
C GLY A 262 -4.15 -14.20 -1.44
N VAL A 263 -4.97 -13.41 -2.15
CA VAL A 263 -6.39 -13.30 -1.88
C VAL A 263 -7.09 -14.57 -2.33
N HIS A 264 -7.90 -15.15 -1.45
CA HIS A 264 -8.68 -16.33 -1.77
C HIS A 264 -9.70 -16.00 -2.85
N GLU A 265 -9.84 -16.87 -3.85
CA GLU A 265 -10.71 -16.61 -5.01
C GLU A 265 -12.17 -16.34 -4.60
N GLY A 266 -12.64 -16.98 -3.51
CA GLY A 266 -13.97 -16.74 -2.93
C GLY A 266 -14.19 -15.31 -2.42
N ASN A 267 -13.12 -14.55 -2.17
CA ASN A 267 -13.19 -13.16 -1.74
C ASN A 267 -13.06 -12.16 -2.90
N ILE A 268 -13.14 -12.63 -4.16
CA ILE A 268 -12.99 -11.78 -5.35
C ILE A 268 -14.35 -11.57 -6.01
N MET A 269 -14.79 -10.32 -6.05
CA MET A 269 -15.91 -9.84 -6.87
C MET A 269 -15.39 -9.47 -8.26
N ASP A 270 -15.42 -10.43 -9.19
CA ASP A 270 -15.01 -10.23 -10.58
C ASP A 270 -16.23 -9.82 -11.44
N LEU A 271 -16.20 -8.60 -11.97
CA LEU A 271 -17.31 -7.93 -12.66
C LEU A 271 -16.90 -7.55 -14.08
N ARG A 272 -17.76 -7.85 -15.07
CA ARG A 272 -17.51 -7.60 -16.48
C ARG A 272 -18.67 -6.87 -17.13
N ASP A 273 -18.37 -5.79 -17.84
CA ASP A 273 -19.33 -4.97 -18.58
C ASP A 273 -20.55 -4.54 -17.73
N VAL A 274 -20.30 -4.20 -16.47
CA VAL A 274 -21.35 -3.86 -15.49
C VAL A 274 -21.85 -2.43 -15.68
N LYS A 275 -23.15 -2.23 -15.48
CA LYS A 275 -23.78 -0.90 -15.46
C LYS A 275 -23.53 -0.18 -14.13
N LEU A 276 -23.84 1.11 -14.09
CA LEU A 276 -23.70 1.92 -12.87
C LEU A 276 -24.45 1.30 -11.68
N ALA A 277 -25.70 0.86 -11.88
CA ALA A 277 -26.49 0.26 -10.80
C ALA A 277 -25.80 -0.98 -10.20
N GLU A 278 -25.20 -1.83 -11.02
CA GLU A 278 -24.47 -3.02 -10.55
C GLU A 278 -23.17 -2.65 -9.83
N MET A 279 -22.50 -1.57 -10.25
CA MET A 279 -21.35 -1.02 -9.51
C MET A 279 -21.80 -0.46 -8.15
N GLU A 280 -22.94 0.24 -8.09
CA GLU A 280 -23.48 0.79 -6.84
C GLU A 280 -23.93 -0.32 -5.87
N ASP A 281 -24.49 -1.42 -6.37
CA ASP A 281 -24.84 -2.59 -5.55
C ASP A 281 -23.62 -3.24 -4.90
N VAL A 282 -22.44 -3.06 -5.51
CA VAL A 282 -21.17 -3.59 -5.01
C VAL A 282 -20.43 -2.59 -4.13
N LEU A 283 -20.22 -1.37 -4.62
CA LEU A 283 -19.36 -0.35 -3.99
C LEU A 283 -20.13 0.63 -3.10
N GLY A 284 -21.44 0.73 -3.28
CA GLY A 284 -22.28 1.78 -2.70
C GLY A 284 -22.40 2.98 -3.63
N ASN A 285 -23.06 4.03 -3.13
CA ASN A 285 -23.27 5.28 -3.84
C ASN A 285 -23.09 6.48 -2.91
N SER A 286 -23.35 7.69 -3.42
CA SER A 286 -23.19 8.94 -2.68
C SER A 286 -24.06 9.04 -1.42
N ARG A 287 -25.14 8.27 -1.32
CA ARG A 287 -26.05 8.27 -0.17
C ARG A 287 -25.64 7.24 0.89
N THR A 288 -25.08 6.11 0.48
CA THR A 288 -24.65 5.05 1.41
C THR A 288 -23.55 4.17 0.83
N HIS A 289 -22.52 3.91 1.64
CA HIS A 289 -21.43 2.99 1.32
C HIS A 289 -21.74 1.52 1.73
N ARG A 290 -22.91 1.25 2.34
CA ARG A 290 -23.28 -0.07 2.89
C ARG A 290 -23.79 -1.04 1.82
N ALA A 291 -22.95 -1.32 0.84
CA ALA A 291 -23.22 -2.23 -0.28
C ALA A 291 -22.56 -3.61 -0.07
N LYS A 292 -22.54 -4.46 -1.11
CA LYS A 292 -22.01 -5.83 -1.02
C LYS A 292 -20.57 -5.86 -0.53
N LEU A 293 -19.70 -4.97 -1.02
CA LEU A 293 -18.31 -4.88 -0.57
C LEU A 293 -18.24 -4.61 0.93
N TRP A 294 -19.03 -3.67 1.44
CA TRP A 294 -19.06 -3.34 2.86
C TRP A 294 -19.49 -4.53 3.74
N GLN A 295 -20.40 -5.38 3.24
CA GLN A 295 -20.82 -6.59 3.97
C GLN A 295 -19.73 -7.65 4.04
N TRP A 296 -18.86 -7.73 3.03
CA TRP A 296 -17.76 -8.69 2.99
C TRP A 296 -16.58 -8.21 3.84
N VAL A 297 -16.37 -6.89 3.89
CA VAL A 297 -15.29 -6.26 4.64
C VAL A 297 -15.48 -6.46 6.13
N ARG A 298 -14.50 -7.14 6.74
CA ARG A 298 -14.36 -7.14 8.20
C ARG A 298 -13.55 -5.90 8.60
N PRO A 299 -14.15 -4.98 9.38
CA PRO A 299 -13.47 -3.75 9.77
C PRO A 299 -12.12 -4.03 10.42
N HIS A 300 -11.07 -3.35 9.95
CA HIS A 300 -9.69 -3.48 10.43
C HIS A 300 -9.00 -4.84 10.18
N GLU A 301 -9.67 -5.77 9.49
CA GLU A 301 -9.12 -7.09 9.15
C GLU A 301 -8.91 -7.24 7.63
N SER A 302 -9.92 -6.88 6.83
CA SER A 302 -9.86 -7.08 5.38
C SER A 302 -8.94 -6.07 4.68
N ASP A 303 -8.03 -6.58 3.84
CA ASP A 303 -7.35 -5.76 2.82
C ASP A 303 -8.28 -5.63 1.61
N VAL A 304 -8.76 -4.43 1.33
CA VAL A 304 -9.61 -4.19 0.15
C VAL A 304 -8.75 -3.75 -1.03
N PHE A 305 -8.86 -4.48 -2.13
CA PHE A 305 -8.27 -4.14 -3.42
C PHE A 305 -9.40 -3.82 -4.41
N VAL A 306 -9.37 -2.65 -5.02
CA VAL A 306 -10.32 -2.29 -6.07
C VAL A 306 -9.56 -1.99 -7.34
N PHE A 307 -9.93 -2.66 -8.43
CA PHE A 307 -9.39 -2.44 -9.75
C PHE A 307 -10.53 -2.17 -10.74
N TYR A 308 -10.36 -1.14 -11.56
CA TYR A 308 -11.28 -0.81 -12.64
C TYR A 308 -10.48 -0.56 -13.93
N SER A 309 -10.87 -1.24 -15.01
CA SER A 309 -10.45 -0.91 -16.38
C SER A 309 -11.69 -0.67 -17.24
N GLY A 310 -11.73 0.47 -17.92
CA GLY A 310 -12.88 0.94 -18.70
C GLY A 310 -12.81 2.46 -18.95
N HIS A 311 -13.88 3.04 -19.48
CA HIS A 311 -14.01 4.49 -19.66
C HIS A 311 -14.16 5.21 -18.34
N GLY A 312 -13.58 6.41 -18.25
CA GLY A 312 -13.79 7.36 -17.15
C GLY A 312 -14.08 8.74 -17.72
N VAL A 313 -15.03 9.45 -17.10
CA VAL A 313 -15.33 10.85 -17.43
C VAL A 313 -14.91 11.69 -16.23
N PRO A 314 -13.91 12.57 -16.35
CA PRO A 314 -13.53 13.47 -15.27
C PRO A 314 -14.65 14.50 -15.01
N GLY A 315 -15.12 14.60 -13.75
CA GLY A 315 -15.89 15.76 -13.27
C GLY A 315 -17.39 15.80 -13.60
N LEU A 316 -18.16 14.82 -13.12
CA LEU A 316 -19.61 14.99 -12.90
C LEU A 316 -19.88 15.52 -11.50
#